data_AF-A0A2E5FDK9-F1
#
_entry.id   AF-A0A2E5FDK9-F1
#
_cell.length_a   1.000
_cell.length_b   1.000
_cell.length_c   1.000
_cell.angle_alpha   90.00
_cell.angle_beta   90.00
_cell.angle_gamma   90.00
#
_symmetry.space_group_name_H-M   'P 1'
#
loop_
_entity.id
_entity.type
_entity.pdbx_description
1 polymer ?
#
loop_
_entity_poly.entity_id
_entity_poly.type
_entity_poly.pdbx_seq_one_letter_code
_entity_poly.pdbx_strand_id
1 'polypeptide(L)'
;MKFKIVWIDDSRTWVKSVESEVKDAFEGLEFDPNIEWFQDSNSAKESILGAYADLLLIDCTLPEGVRGDDFIKELRINRCFAHVVFYSQDADNLQAMEEDKHFIHVTHRDDIADTLESVADQAYRKYKHPAFMRGLLLSEFIDLENLMESLISQCFKGESDYFKQTIIHKGGESFSLAAKKKFIVRLIKEAIEKDGSFTEKLKAIDFSSSQFDKHVTNKRNVLAHAYPEYDQDSGKITLVSAIDNVDFNAEWFHETREKIHEHKNKVRNLIDMNLYQVVNP
;
A
#
# COMPACT_ATOMS: atom_id res chain seq x y z
N MET A 1 9.66 0.53 15.23
CA MET A 1 8.73 0.90 14.14
C MET A 1 8.42 -0.36 13.35
N LYS A 2 7.15 -0.79 13.35
CA LYS A 2 6.73 -1.98 12.61
C LYS A 2 7.14 -1.89 11.13
N PHE A 3 7.72 -2.96 10.61
CA PHE A 3 8.27 -3.03 9.26
C PHE A 3 7.90 -4.37 8.62
N LYS A 4 7.01 -4.34 7.61
CA LYS A 4 6.52 -5.57 6.98
C LYS A 4 7.43 -6.01 5.84
N ILE A 5 8.00 -7.20 5.98
CA ILE A 5 8.88 -7.84 4.99
C ILE A 5 8.12 -9.02 4.39
N VAL A 6 7.94 -9.00 3.06
CA VAL A 6 7.40 -10.15 2.32
C VAL A 6 8.55 -10.87 1.64
N TRP A 7 8.73 -12.15 1.97
CA TRP A 7 9.86 -12.96 1.49
C TRP A 7 9.36 -14.10 0.60
N ILE A 8 9.75 -14.07 -0.67
CA ILE A 8 9.36 -15.05 -1.68
C ILE A 8 10.58 -15.90 -2.06
N ASP A 9 10.60 -17.16 -1.63
CA ASP A 9 11.66 -18.12 -1.89
C ASP A 9 11.12 -19.54 -1.72
N ASP A 10 11.41 -20.44 -2.65
CA ASP A 10 10.93 -21.82 -2.62
C ASP A 10 11.67 -22.71 -1.60
N SER A 11 12.87 -22.30 -1.18
CA SER A 11 13.72 -22.95 -0.19
C SER A 11 13.49 -22.40 1.22
N ARG A 12 12.53 -22.99 1.93
CA ARG A 12 12.30 -22.69 3.35
C ARG A 12 13.53 -22.91 4.24
N THR A 13 14.41 -23.84 3.86
CA THR A 13 15.65 -24.12 4.60
C THR A 13 16.61 -22.95 4.53
N TRP A 14 16.78 -22.37 3.35
CA TRP A 14 17.62 -21.19 3.15
C TRP A 14 17.06 -19.99 3.93
N VAL A 15 15.75 -19.72 3.78
CA VAL A 15 15.10 -18.62 4.51
C VAL A 15 15.34 -18.73 6.01
N LYS A 16 15.17 -19.93 6.58
CA LYS A 16 15.41 -20.16 8.02
C LYS A 16 16.86 -19.98 8.44
N SER A 17 17.84 -20.27 7.57
CA SER A 17 19.26 -20.11 7.93
C SER A 17 19.68 -18.65 8.01
N VAL A 18 19.06 -17.77 7.23
CA VAL A 18 19.41 -16.33 7.19
C VAL A 18 18.38 -15.42 7.87
N GLU A 19 17.23 -15.95 8.32
CA GLU A 19 16.14 -15.15 8.92
C GLU A 19 16.59 -14.27 10.09
N SER A 20 17.50 -14.76 10.94
CA SER A 20 18.04 -13.99 12.06
C SER A 20 18.88 -12.80 11.59
N GLU A 21 19.74 -13.01 10.60
CA GLU A 21 20.58 -11.94 10.05
C GLU A 21 19.72 -10.85 9.40
N VAL A 22 18.66 -11.26 8.68
CA VAL A 22 17.68 -10.31 8.13
C VAL A 22 17.01 -9.51 9.24
N LYS A 23 16.60 -10.14 10.35
CA LYS A 23 15.98 -9.40 11.46
C LYS A 23 16.94 -8.43 12.12
N ASP A 24 18.16 -8.88 12.41
CA ASP A 24 19.18 -8.09 13.10
C ASP A 24 19.50 -6.79 12.34
N ALA A 25 19.56 -6.85 10.99
CA ALA A 25 19.81 -5.68 10.14
C ALA A 25 18.78 -4.54 10.32
N PHE A 26 17.52 -4.87 10.63
CA PHE A 26 16.45 -3.89 10.83
C PHE A 26 16.26 -3.53 12.30
N GLU A 27 16.37 -4.50 13.21
CA GLU A 27 16.23 -4.27 14.66
C GLU A 27 17.27 -3.27 15.18
N GLY A 28 18.49 -3.28 14.62
CA GLY A 28 19.55 -2.31 14.94
C GLY A 28 19.19 -0.85 14.62
N LEU A 29 18.17 -0.61 13.79
CA LEU A 29 17.69 0.72 13.38
C LEU A 29 16.29 1.04 13.92
N GLU A 30 15.95 0.49 15.09
CA GLU A 30 14.67 0.73 15.78
C GLU A 30 13.44 0.22 14.99
N PHE A 31 13.62 -0.63 13.99
CA PHE A 31 12.51 -1.32 13.34
C PHE A 31 12.08 -2.57 14.14
N ASP A 32 10.83 -2.98 13.92
CA ASP A 32 10.24 -4.22 14.42
C ASP A 32 9.84 -5.04 13.19
N PRO A 33 10.76 -5.86 12.64
CA PRO A 33 10.55 -6.56 11.37
C PRO A 33 9.57 -7.74 11.52
N ASN A 34 8.49 -7.70 10.74
CA ASN A 34 7.56 -8.81 10.59
C ASN A 34 7.78 -9.47 9.23
N ILE A 35 8.34 -10.69 9.25
CA ILE A 35 8.65 -11.46 8.04
C ILE A 35 7.48 -12.41 7.73
N GLU A 36 6.89 -12.24 6.55
CA GLU A 36 5.87 -13.12 5.97
C GLU A 36 6.47 -13.87 4.78
N TRP A 37 6.68 -15.18 4.93
CA TRP A 37 7.31 -16.01 3.90
C TRP A 37 6.28 -16.70 3.00
N PHE A 38 6.58 -16.74 1.72
CA PHE A 38 5.81 -17.40 0.67
C PHE A 38 6.73 -18.27 -0.21
N GLN A 39 6.22 -19.42 -0.60
CA GLN A 39 6.92 -20.33 -1.50
C GLN A 39 6.85 -19.87 -2.97
N ASP A 40 5.81 -19.10 -3.32
CA ASP A 40 5.52 -18.69 -4.69
C ASP A 40 4.98 -17.23 -4.76
N SER A 41 5.08 -16.63 -5.94
CA SER A 41 4.70 -15.23 -6.19
C SER A 41 3.19 -15.00 -6.16
N ASN A 42 2.36 -16.00 -6.48
CA ASN A 42 0.91 -15.85 -6.54
C ASN A 42 0.32 -15.71 -5.14
N SER A 43 0.73 -16.58 -4.22
CA SER A 43 0.36 -16.51 -2.80
C SER A 43 0.85 -15.20 -2.16
N ALA A 44 2.07 -14.78 -2.48
CA ALA A 44 2.63 -13.52 -1.99
C ALA A 44 1.82 -12.31 -2.46
N LYS A 45 1.38 -12.32 -3.73
CA LYS A 45 0.63 -11.23 -4.35
C LYS A 45 -0.67 -10.93 -3.61
N GLU A 46 -1.41 -11.95 -3.19
CA GLU A 46 -2.64 -11.75 -2.42
C GLU A 46 -2.37 -10.99 -1.11
N SER A 47 -1.29 -11.33 -0.40
CA SER A 47 -0.88 -10.62 0.82
C SER A 47 -0.38 -9.19 0.55
N ILE A 48 0.41 -8.99 -0.52
CA ILE A 48 0.94 -7.66 -0.91
C ILE A 48 -0.17 -6.73 -1.43
N LEU A 49 -1.24 -7.26 -2.01
CA LEU A 49 -2.37 -6.44 -2.44
C LEU A 49 -3.33 -6.16 -1.29
N GLY A 50 -3.50 -7.13 -0.37
CA GLY A 50 -4.33 -7.03 0.81
C GLY A 50 -3.75 -6.15 1.92
N ALA A 51 -2.44 -6.01 2.02
CA ALA A 51 -1.78 -5.13 2.99
C ALA A 51 -0.65 -4.37 2.30
N TYR A 52 -0.04 -3.38 2.95
CA TYR A 52 1.19 -2.82 2.40
C TYR A 52 2.38 -3.72 2.74
N ALA A 53 3.44 -3.60 1.95
CA ALA A 53 4.76 -4.14 2.28
C ALA A 53 5.75 -2.98 2.33
N ASP A 54 6.75 -3.09 3.20
CA ASP A 54 7.86 -2.14 3.30
C ASP A 54 9.09 -2.64 2.54
N LEU A 55 9.29 -3.96 2.53
CA LEU A 55 10.34 -4.65 1.81
C LEU A 55 9.80 -5.94 1.16
N LEU A 56 10.22 -6.18 -0.08
CA LEU A 56 10.08 -7.45 -0.78
C LEU A 56 11.47 -8.09 -0.91
N LEU A 57 11.63 -9.30 -0.39
CA LEU A 57 12.81 -10.15 -0.59
C LEU A 57 12.45 -11.25 -1.57
N ILE A 58 13.11 -11.31 -2.72
CA ILE A 58 12.68 -12.18 -3.82
C ILE A 58 13.86 -12.96 -4.36
N ASP A 59 13.77 -14.28 -4.32
CA ASP A 59 14.69 -15.15 -5.06
C ASP A 59 14.44 -15.05 -6.57
N CYS A 60 15.49 -14.88 -7.38
CA CYS A 60 15.34 -14.77 -8.84
C CYS A 60 14.98 -16.11 -9.51
N THR A 61 15.13 -17.24 -8.81
CA THR A 61 15.00 -18.60 -9.35
C THR A 61 13.67 -19.29 -9.04
N LEU A 62 12.58 -18.52 -8.90
CA LEU A 62 11.27 -19.09 -8.57
C LEU A 62 10.74 -20.02 -9.68
N PRO A 63 10.23 -21.23 -9.34
CA PRO A 63 9.89 -22.28 -10.30
C PRO A 63 8.74 -21.98 -11.28
N GLU A 64 7.91 -20.94 -11.03
CA GLU A 64 6.72 -20.64 -11.86
C GLU A 64 6.91 -19.54 -12.93
N GLY A 65 8.15 -19.22 -13.32
CA GLY A 65 8.40 -18.59 -14.64
C GLY A 65 7.90 -17.17 -14.85
N VAL A 66 7.41 -16.47 -13.82
CA VAL A 66 7.27 -15.02 -13.88
C VAL A 66 8.65 -14.44 -13.65
N ARG A 67 9.25 -13.92 -14.72
CA ARG A 67 10.41 -13.05 -14.68
C ARG A 67 10.20 -11.98 -13.59
N GLY A 68 11.11 -11.90 -12.60
CA GLY A 68 10.94 -11.03 -11.42
C GLY A 68 10.65 -9.56 -11.77
N ASP A 69 11.18 -9.10 -12.90
CA ASP A 69 10.88 -7.81 -13.52
C ASP A 69 9.40 -7.62 -13.87
N ASP A 70 8.71 -8.64 -14.38
CA ASP A 70 7.29 -8.56 -14.70
C ASP A 70 6.41 -8.60 -13.44
N PHE A 71 6.81 -9.37 -12.43
CA PHE A 71 6.16 -9.37 -11.13
C PHE A 71 6.25 -7.98 -10.46
N ILE A 72 7.42 -7.35 -10.46
CA ILE A 72 7.58 -6.00 -9.91
C ILE A 72 6.83 -4.96 -10.73
N LYS A 73 6.85 -5.02 -12.07
CA LYS A 73 6.03 -4.14 -12.89
C LYS A 73 4.56 -4.24 -12.51
N GLU A 74 4.05 -5.45 -12.30
CA GLU A 74 2.67 -5.67 -11.88
C GLU A 74 2.39 -5.08 -10.48
N LEU A 75 3.29 -5.27 -9.51
CA LEU A 75 3.15 -4.69 -8.18
C LEU A 75 3.20 -3.15 -8.21
N ARG A 76 4.04 -2.57 -9.07
CA ARG A 76 4.16 -1.11 -9.27
C ARG A 76 2.93 -0.53 -9.97
N ILE A 77 2.31 -1.24 -10.93
CA ILE A 77 1.01 -0.87 -11.51
C ILE A 77 -0.06 -0.79 -10.42
N ASN A 78 0.00 -1.69 -9.44
CA ASN A 78 -0.87 -1.68 -8.26
C ASN A 78 -0.39 -0.74 -7.13
N ARG A 79 0.60 0.12 -7.43
CA ARG A 79 1.13 1.16 -6.55
C ARG A 79 1.70 0.65 -5.23
N CYS A 80 2.27 -0.55 -5.26
CA CYS A 80 3.15 -1.00 -4.19
C CYS A 80 4.50 -0.27 -4.33
N PHE A 81 4.93 0.50 -3.32
CA PHE A 81 6.20 1.25 -3.33
C PHE A 81 7.24 0.69 -2.35
N ALA A 82 7.13 -0.59 -2.00
CA ALA A 82 8.10 -1.28 -1.15
C ALA A 82 9.51 -1.22 -1.75
N HIS A 83 10.52 -1.22 -0.87
CA HIS A 83 11.87 -1.61 -1.25
C HIS A 83 11.84 -3.05 -1.80
N VAL A 84 12.68 -3.36 -2.76
CA VAL A 84 12.80 -4.68 -3.38
C VAL A 84 14.26 -5.07 -3.33
N VAL A 85 14.53 -6.28 -2.88
CA VAL A 85 15.84 -6.92 -2.95
C VAL A 85 15.66 -8.23 -3.70
N PHE A 86 16.23 -8.27 -4.89
CA PHE A 86 16.40 -9.49 -5.66
C PHE A 86 17.71 -10.14 -5.27
N TYR A 87 17.68 -11.45 -5.06
CA TYR A 87 18.90 -12.21 -4.85
C TYR A 87 18.92 -13.53 -5.60
N SER A 88 20.12 -14.03 -5.87
CA SER A 88 20.34 -15.32 -6.52
C SER A 88 21.74 -15.84 -6.24
N GLN A 89 21.94 -17.15 -6.41
CA GLN A 89 23.29 -17.76 -6.51
C GLN A 89 23.84 -17.70 -7.93
N ASP A 90 22.97 -17.47 -8.92
CA ASP A 90 23.34 -17.45 -10.32
C ASP A 90 23.46 -16.00 -10.81
N ALA A 91 24.68 -15.62 -11.19
CA ALA A 91 24.99 -14.27 -11.66
C ALA A 91 24.22 -13.89 -12.94
N ASP A 92 23.84 -14.86 -13.78
CA ASP A 92 23.11 -14.58 -15.01
C ASP A 92 21.67 -14.13 -14.71
N ASN A 93 21.04 -14.68 -13.66
CA ASN A 93 19.72 -14.25 -13.19
C ASN A 93 19.74 -12.83 -12.62
N LEU A 94 20.84 -12.43 -11.98
CA LEU A 94 21.02 -11.07 -11.45
C LEU A 94 21.16 -10.04 -12.57
N GLN A 95 21.92 -10.35 -13.63
CA GLN A 95 22.10 -9.43 -14.77
C GLN A 95 20.80 -9.13 -15.53
N ALA A 96 19.81 -10.02 -15.44
CA ALA A 96 18.51 -9.83 -16.06
C ALA A 96 17.61 -8.83 -15.31
N MET A 97 17.96 -8.44 -14.07
CA MET A 97 17.16 -7.55 -13.24
C MET A 97 17.57 -6.08 -13.42
N GLU A 98 16.59 -5.19 -13.58
CA GLU A 98 16.83 -3.74 -13.59
C GLU A 98 16.97 -3.22 -12.16
N GLU A 99 18.20 -2.82 -11.79
CA GLU A 99 18.48 -2.16 -10.52
C GLU A 99 18.05 -0.68 -10.56
N ASP A 100 17.43 -0.22 -9.47
CA ASP A 100 17.32 1.20 -9.15
C ASP A 100 17.88 1.39 -7.75
N LYS A 101 19.03 2.07 -7.67
CA LYS A 101 19.80 2.35 -6.45
C LYS A 101 18.99 2.91 -5.27
N HIS A 102 17.74 3.33 -5.48
CA HIS A 102 16.86 3.87 -4.45
C HIS A 102 15.83 2.88 -3.88
N PHE A 103 15.38 1.90 -4.68
CA PHE A 103 14.24 1.03 -4.34
C PHE A 103 14.35 -0.41 -4.81
N ILE A 104 15.21 -0.72 -5.78
CA ILE A 104 15.41 -2.07 -6.29
C ILE A 104 16.89 -2.40 -6.23
N HIS A 105 17.23 -3.31 -5.33
CA HIS A 105 18.59 -3.80 -5.11
C HIS A 105 18.70 -5.21 -5.67
N VAL A 106 19.84 -5.53 -6.26
CA VAL A 106 20.13 -6.84 -6.83
C VAL A 106 21.43 -7.32 -6.21
N THR A 107 21.42 -8.50 -5.59
CA THR A 107 22.57 -8.97 -4.81
C THR A 107 22.79 -10.47 -4.91
N HIS A 108 24.02 -10.93 -4.67
CA HIS A 108 24.29 -12.34 -4.55
C HIS A 108 23.77 -12.88 -3.21
N ARG A 109 23.39 -14.16 -3.14
CA ARG A 109 22.91 -14.76 -1.87
C ARG A 109 23.88 -14.61 -0.71
N ASP A 110 25.18 -14.67 -1.00
CA ASP A 110 26.23 -14.53 0.03
C ASP A 110 26.36 -13.11 0.57
N ASP A 111 25.91 -12.09 -0.18
CA ASP A 111 26.03 -10.67 0.16
C ASP A 111 24.68 -10.08 0.63
N ILE A 112 23.69 -10.94 0.90
CA ILE A 112 22.33 -10.50 1.23
C ILE A 112 22.30 -9.68 2.53
N ALA A 113 23.09 -10.05 3.53
CA ALA A 113 23.16 -9.36 4.81
C ALA A 113 23.64 -7.91 4.66
N ASP A 114 24.79 -7.71 3.99
CA ASP A 114 25.36 -6.39 3.72
C ASP A 114 24.40 -5.50 2.90
N THR A 115 23.71 -6.12 1.93
CA THR A 115 22.69 -5.42 1.13
C THR A 115 21.53 -4.97 2.00
N LEU A 116 21.09 -5.82 2.93
CA LEU A 116 19.97 -5.51 3.83
C LEU A 116 20.32 -4.44 4.85
N GLU A 117 21.57 -4.37 5.34
CA GLU A 117 22.03 -3.24 6.17
C GLU A 117 21.90 -1.91 5.42
N SER A 118 22.30 -1.88 4.14
CA SER A 118 22.15 -0.69 3.29
C SER A 118 20.68 -0.31 3.09
N VAL A 119 19.82 -1.30 2.81
CA VAL A 119 18.38 -1.09 2.64
C VAL A 119 17.72 -0.60 3.94
N ALA A 120 18.12 -1.16 5.08
CA ALA A 120 17.61 -0.75 6.39
C ALA A 120 18.00 0.69 6.72
N ASP A 121 19.24 1.11 6.46
CA ASP A 121 19.67 2.52 6.62
C ASP A 121 18.90 3.46 5.68
N GLN A 122 18.71 3.07 4.42
CA GLN A 122 17.90 3.85 3.47
C GLN A 122 16.46 4.00 3.95
N ALA A 123 15.83 2.91 4.40
CA ALA A 123 14.49 2.94 4.96
C ALA A 123 14.44 3.84 6.19
N TYR A 124 15.39 3.69 7.11
CA TYR A 124 15.45 4.47 8.35
C TYR A 124 15.47 5.98 8.08
N ARG A 125 16.36 6.41 7.17
CA ARG A 125 16.47 7.82 6.76
C ARG A 125 15.17 8.34 6.14
N LYS A 126 14.51 7.54 5.29
CA LYS A 126 13.24 7.90 4.65
C LYS A 126 12.11 8.05 5.68
N TYR A 127 11.96 7.10 6.59
CA TYR A 127 10.92 7.14 7.62
C TYR A 127 11.16 8.21 8.69
N LYS A 128 12.40 8.67 8.90
CA LYS A 128 12.67 9.84 9.75
C LYS A 128 12.53 11.18 9.03
N HIS A 129 12.29 11.19 7.72
CA HIS A 129 12.10 12.42 6.96
C HIS A 129 10.60 12.77 6.83
N PRO A 130 10.09 13.81 7.51
CA PRO A 130 8.65 14.04 7.58
C PRO A 130 8.01 14.34 6.21
N ALA A 131 8.72 15.05 5.32
CA ALA A 131 8.22 15.30 3.96
C ALA A 131 8.07 14.01 3.14
N PHE A 132 8.95 13.02 3.35
CA PHE A 132 8.87 11.74 2.65
C PHE A 132 7.66 10.96 3.16
N MET A 133 7.50 10.84 4.48
CA MET A 133 6.34 10.19 5.08
C MET A 133 5.01 10.83 4.63
N ARG A 134 4.96 12.17 4.60
CA ARG A 134 3.78 12.90 4.11
C ARG A 134 3.49 12.58 2.65
N GLY A 135 4.51 12.56 1.80
CA GLY A 135 4.38 12.19 0.39
C GLY A 135 3.83 10.77 0.21
N LEU A 136 4.37 9.81 0.95
CA LEU A 136 3.95 8.41 0.92
C LEU A 136 2.50 8.23 1.38
N LEU A 137 2.09 8.84 2.49
CA LEU A 137 0.69 8.78 2.91
C LEU A 137 -0.25 9.47 1.92
N LEU A 138 0.16 10.60 1.35
CA LEU A 138 -0.64 11.32 0.38
C LEU A 138 -0.88 10.48 -0.88
N SER A 139 0.14 9.77 -1.39
CA SER A 139 -0.04 8.84 -2.50
C SER A 139 -1.01 7.70 -2.14
N GLU A 140 -0.90 7.15 -0.92
CA GLU A 140 -1.81 6.08 -0.45
C GLU A 140 -3.28 6.54 -0.39
N PHE A 141 -3.53 7.78 0.03
CA PHE A 141 -4.86 8.38 0.00
C PHE A 141 -5.37 8.59 -1.44
N ILE A 142 -4.53 9.11 -2.33
CA ILE A 142 -4.87 9.28 -3.76
C ILE A 142 -5.24 7.92 -4.39
N ASP A 143 -4.58 6.85 -3.97
CA ASP A 143 -4.87 5.51 -4.47
C ASP A 143 -6.23 4.98 -4.05
N LEU A 144 -6.57 5.17 -2.78
CA LEU A 144 -7.91 4.85 -2.29
C LEU A 144 -8.97 5.67 -3.03
N GLU A 145 -8.74 6.96 -3.26
CA GLU A 145 -9.65 7.80 -4.03
C GLU A 145 -9.84 7.31 -5.47
N ASN A 146 -8.76 6.90 -6.13
CA ASN A 146 -8.82 6.35 -7.49
C ASN A 146 -9.59 5.02 -7.55
N LEU A 147 -9.50 4.18 -6.52
CA LEU A 147 -10.34 2.98 -6.41
C LEU A 147 -11.81 3.34 -6.24
N MET A 148 -12.13 4.32 -5.40
CA MET A 148 -13.50 4.81 -5.23
C MET A 148 -14.06 5.37 -6.54
N GLU A 149 -13.27 6.14 -7.29
CA GLU A 149 -13.65 6.65 -8.61
C GLU A 149 -13.91 5.53 -9.61
N SER A 150 -13.10 4.47 -9.57
CA SER A 150 -13.28 3.30 -10.42
C SER A 150 -14.59 2.59 -10.10
N LEU A 151 -14.90 2.35 -8.82
CA LEU A 151 -16.19 1.81 -8.39
C LEU A 151 -17.37 2.67 -8.88
N ILE A 152 -17.30 3.99 -8.69
CA ILE A 152 -18.37 4.91 -9.09
C ILE A 152 -18.55 4.91 -10.62
N SER A 153 -17.45 4.90 -11.38
CA SER A 153 -17.47 4.94 -12.84
C SER A 153 -18.11 3.71 -13.48
N GLN A 154 -18.09 2.55 -12.81
CA GLN A 154 -18.76 1.33 -13.30
C GLN A 154 -20.27 1.50 -13.40
N CYS A 155 -20.85 2.41 -12.62
CA CYS A 155 -22.28 2.74 -12.69
C CYS A 155 -22.70 3.44 -13.99
N PHE A 156 -21.75 3.92 -14.79
CA PHE A 156 -21.97 4.67 -16.02
C PHE A 156 -21.53 3.87 -17.25
N LYS A 157 -22.13 2.69 -17.45
CA LYS A 157 -21.81 1.73 -18.53
C LYS A 157 -21.64 2.44 -19.90
N GLY A 158 -20.55 2.14 -20.60
CA GLY A 158 -20.25 2.71 -21.93
C GLY A 158 -19.70 4.13 -21.94
N GLU A 159 -19.83 4.86 -20.82
CA GLU A 159 -19.41 6.27 -20.68
C GLU A 159 -18.45 6.47 -19.49
N SER A 160 -17.90 5.38 -18.92
CA SER A 160 -17.07 5.44 -17.70
C SER A 160 -15.87 6.37 -17.85
N ASP A 161 -15.17 6.32 -18.99
CA ASP A 161 -14.00 7.18 -19.24
C ASP A 161 -14.41 8.64 -19.43
N TYR A 162 -15.49 8.89 -20.17
CA TYR A 162 -16.04 10.23 -20.33
C TYR A 162 -16.48 10.82 -19.00
N PHE A 163 -17.15 10.03 -18.16
CA PHE A 163 -17.57 10.41 -16.82
C PHE A 163 -16.38 10.73 -15.92
N LYS A 164 -15.34 9.89 -15.90
CA LYS A 164 -14.09 10.16 -15.16
C LYS A 164 -13.47 11.49 -15.60
N GLN A 165 -13.22 11.64 -16.90
CA GLN A 165 -12.53 12.80 -17.46
C GLN A 165 -13.31 14.11 -17.32
N THR A 166 -14.63 14.06 -17.45
CA THR A 166 -15.46 15.28 -17.59
C THR A 166 -16.19 15.64 -16.31
N ILE A 167 -16.55 14.66 -15.48
CA ILE A 167 -17.32 14.90 -14.26
C ILE A 167 -16.44 14.77 -13.02
N ILE A 168 -15.67 13.69 -12.91
CA ILE A 168 -14.84 13.47 -11.71
C ILE A 168 -13.64 14.44 -11.71
N HIS A 169 -12.81 14.40 -12.75
CA HIS A 169 -11.56 15.19 -12.78
C HIS A 169 -11.80 16.70 -12.94
N LYS A 170 -12.87 17.10 -13.62
CA LYS A 170 -13.22 18.53 -13.83
C LYS A 170 -14.26 19.05 -12.84
N GLY A 171 -14.94 18.19 -12.10
CA GLY A 171 -16.02 18.57 -11.18
C GLY A 171 -15.56 19.30 -9.92
N GLY A 172 -14.25 19.34 -9.65
CA GLY A 172 -13.67 20.01 -8.50
C GLY A 172 -14.30 19.51 -7.19
N GLU A 173 -14.75 20.44 -6.33
CA GLU A 173 -15.37 20.13 -5.04
C GLU A 173 -16.65 19.28 -5.15
N SER A 174 -17.33 19.33 -6.31
CA SER A 174 -18.56 18.56 -6.57
C SER A 174 -18.33 17.05 -6.50
N PHE A 175 -17.09 16.60 -6.66
CA PHE A 175 -16.68 15.20 -6.54
C PHE A 175 -15.60 14.99 -5.47
N SER A 176 -15.71 15.71 -4.34
CA SER A 176 -14.84 15.52 -3.17
C SER A 176 -14.88 14.10 -2.60
N LEU A 177 -13.86 13.75 -1.79
CA LEU A 177 -13.81 12.49 -1.04
C LEU A 177 -15.11 12.21 -0.27
N ALA A 178 -15.69 13.25 0.35
CA ALA A 178 -16.95 13.14 1.08
C ALA A 178 -18.14 12.82 0.15
N ALA A 179 -18.18 13.40 -1.06
CA ALA A 179 -19.20 13.09 -2.06
C ALA A 179 -19.06 11.65 -2.58
N LYS A 180 -17.83 11.21 -2.90
CA LYS A 180 -17.53 9.83 -3.32
C LYS A 180 -17.98 8.82 -2.25
N LYS A 181 -17.63 9.05 -0.99
CA LYS A 181 -18.07 8.22 0.15
C LYS A 181 -19.60 8.13 0.24
N LYS A 182 -20.29 9.27 0.17
CA LYS A 182 -21.77 9.31 0.20
C LYS A 182 -22.39 8.51 -0.94
N PHE A 183 -21.83 8.61 -2.15
CA PHE A 183 -22.27 7.83 -3.30
C PHE A 183 -22.15 6.33 -3.04
N ILE A 184 -20.99 5.86 -2.57
CA ILE A 184 -20.76 4.42 -2.29
C ILE A 184 -21.73 3.90 -1.23
N VAL A 185 -21.94 4.63 -0.14
CA VAL A 185 -22.90 4.24 0.90
C VAL A 185 -24.31 4.12 0.32
N ARG A 186 -24.70 5.04 -0.56
CA ARG A 186 -26.00 4.98 -1.25
C ARG A 186 -26.09 3.80 -2.20
N LEU A 187 -25.05 3.52 -2.98
CA LEU A 187 -24.98 2.37 -3.89
C LEU A 187 -25.18 1.05 -3.13
N ILE A 188 -24.49 0.87 -1.99
CA ILE A 188 -24.63 -0.30 -1.12
C ILE A 188 -26.07 -0.44 -0.63
N LYS A 189 -26.66 0.66 -0.14
CA LYS A 189 -28.03 0.66 0.35
C LYS A 189 -29.04 0.27 -0.74
N GLU A 190 -28.95 0.89 -1.91
CA GLU A 190 -29.86 0.61 -3.03
C GLU A 190 -29.70 -0.83 -3.55
N ALA A 191 -28.48 -1.38 -3.54
CA ALA A 191 -28.24 -2.77 -3.91
C ALA A 191 -28.95 -3.75 -2.96
N ILE A 192 -28.87 -3.52 -1.64
CA ILE A 192 -29.57 -4.33 -0.62
C ILE A 192 -31.09 -4.23 -0.78
N GLU A 193 -31.61 -3.03 -1.03
CA GLU A 193 -33.05 -2.79 -1.20
C GLU A 193 -33.61 -3.49 -2.45
N LYS A 194 -32.81 -3.56 -3.52
CA LYS A 194 -33.22 -4.22 -4.78
C LYS A 194 -33.02 -5.73 -4.77
N ASP A 195 -31.94 -6.21 -4.16
CA ASP A 195 -31.63 -7.63 -4.06
C ASP A 195 -31.07 -7.97 -2.67
N GLY A 196 -31.94 -8.53 -1.83
CA GLY A 196 -31.61 -8.91 -0.46
C GLY A 196 -30.51 -9.97 -0.36
N SER A 197 -30.16 -10.67 -1.44
CA SER A 197 -29.08 -11.67 -1.45
C SER A 197 -27.69 -11.07 -1.16
N PHE A 198 -27.52 -9.75 -1.38
CA PHE A 198 -26.28 -9.04 -1.09
C PHE A 198 -26.09 -8.67 0.39
N THR A 199 -27.14 -8.78 1.21
CA THR A 199 -27.14 -8.27 2.60
C THR A 199 -25.98 -8.81 3.42
N GLU A 200 -25.78 -10.13 3.47
CA GLU A 200 -24.75 -10.74 4.31
C GLU A 200 -23.34 -10.46 3.77
N LYS A 201 -23.16 -10.47 2.43
CA LYS A 201 -21.88 -10.13 1.80
C LYS A 201 -21.48 -8.67 2.05
N LEU A 202 -22.42 -7.73 1.92
CA LEU A 202 -22.16 -6.30 2.14
C LEU A 202 -21.94 -5.96 3.62
N LYS A 203 -22.62 -6.66 4.54
CA LYS A 203 -22.32 -6.56 5.98
C LYS A 203 -20.92 -7.07 6.30
N ALA A 204 -20.46 -8.15 5.67
CA ALA A 204 -19.12 -8.70 5.88
C ALA A 204 -18.01 -7.74 5.40
N ILE A 205 -18.26 -6.95 4.35
CA ILE A 205 -17.33 -5.90 3.90
C ILE A 205 -17.24 -4.75 4.93
N ASP A 206 -18.31 -4.51 5.69
CA ASP A 206 -18.38 -3.49 6.74
C ASP A 206 -17.92 -2.10 6.27
N PHE A 207 -18.38 -1.66 5.09
CA PHE A 207 -18.11 -0.31 4.61
C PHE A 207 -19.04 0.69 5.32
N SER A 208 -18.58 1.25 6.43
CA SER A 208 -19.33 2.24 7.22
C SER A 208 -18.79 3.65 7.06
N SER A 209 -19.69 4.64 6.97
CA SER A 209 -19.30 6.05 6.85
C SER A 209 -18.50 6.52 8.08
N SER A 210 -18.85 6.07 9.28
CA SER A 210 -18.21 6.50 10.52
C SER A 210 -16.78 5.99 10.63
N GLN A 211 -16.52 4.72 10.31
CA GLN A 211 -15.15 4.20 10.27
C GLN A 211 -14.36 4.85 9.14
N PHE A 212 -14.95 5.06 7.96
CA PHE A 212 -14.27 5.74 6.86
C PHE A 212 -13.86 7.17 7.26
N ASP A 213 -14.72 7.91 7.94
CA ASP A 213 -14.39 9.26 8.39
C ASP A 213 -13.26 9.26 9.42
N LYS A 214 -13.31 8.36 10.40
CA LYS A 214 -12.27 8.23 11.42
C LYS A 214 -10.93 7.81 10.80
N HIS A 215 -10.94 6.82 9.92
CA HIS A 215 -9.74 6.15 9.42
C HIS A 215 -9.12 6.82 8.19
N VAL A 216 -9.92 7.56 7.41
CA VAL A 216 -9.49 8.12 6.13
C VAL A 216 -9.70 9.64 6.13
N THR A 217 -10.95 10.11 6.21
CA THR A 217 -11.27 11.54 6.02
C THR A 217 -10.49 12.42 7.00
N ASN A 218 -10.55 12.11 8.30
CA ASN A 218 -9.94 12.93 9.34
C ASN A 218 -8.41 12.91 9.24
N LYS A 219 -7.80 11.73 9.11
CA LYS A 219 -6.34 11.57 8.98
C LYS A 219 -5.82 12.28 7.72
N ARG A 220 -6.54 12.21 6.60
CA ARG A 220 -6.20 12.92 5.35
C ARG A 220 -6.28 14.44 5.49
N ASN A 221 -7.31 14.95 6.16
CA ASN A 221 -7.46 16.39 6.39
C ASN A 221 -6.36 16.93 7.31
N VAL A 222 -6.09 16.26 8.42
CA VAL A 222 -4.99 16.58 9.33
C VAL A 222 -3.66 16.65 8.57
N LEU A 223 -3.37 15.65 7.73
CA LEU A 223 -2.12 15.60 6.95
C LEU A 223 -2.05 16.68 5.86
N ALA A 224 -3.18 17.01 5.23
CA ALA A 224 -3.27 18.07 4.22
C ALA A 224 -2.96 19.46 4.83
N HIS A 225 -3.35 19.67 6.09
CA HIS A 225 -3.08 20.88 6.85
C HIS A 225 -1.82 20.79 7.73
N ALA A 226 -0.98 19.78 7.53
CA ALA A 226 0.29 19.65 8.22
C ALA A 226 1.41 20.42 7.50
N TYR A 227 2.28 21.07 8.27
CA TYR A 227 3.44 21.81 7.80
C TYR A 227 4.70 21.37 8.57
N PRO A 228 5.89 21.45 7.97
CA PRO A 228 7.13 21.12 8.65
C PRO A 228 7.51 22.22 9.65
N GLU A 229 7.97 21.82 10.82
CA GLU A 229 8.61 22.68 11.81
C GLU A 229 10.08 22.27 11.95
N TYR A 230 10.95 23.26 12.11
CA TYR A 230 12.40 23.08 12.17
C TYR A 230 12.90 23.52 13.54
N ASP A 231 13.46 22.58 14.30
CA ASP A 231 14.17 22.87 15.53
C ASP A 231 15.58 23.36 15.19
N GLN A 232 15.87 24.62 15.48
CA GLN A 232 17.17 25.25 15.16
C GLN A 232 18.32 24.73 16.03
N ASP A 233 18.03 24.19 17.22
CA ASP A 233 19.06 23.72 18.15
C ASP A 233 19.44 22.27 17.85
N SER A 234 18.46 21.41 17.56
CA SER A 234 18.70 20.00 17.26
C SER A 234 18.84 19.68 15.77
N GLY A 235 18.45 20.60 14.88
CA GLY A 235 18.37 20.36 13.43
C GLY A 235 17.25 19.39 13.03
N LYS A 236 16.39 19.00 13.97
CA LYS A 236 15.30 18.04 13.74
C LYS A 236 14.15 18.71 12.98
N ILE A 237 13.59 17.97 12.04
CA ILE A 237 12.37 18.34 11.32
C ILE A 237 11.21 17.50 11.85
N THR A 238 10.09 18.13 12.17
CA THR A 238 8.84 17.47 12.59
C THR A 238 7.67 17.94 11.73
N LEU A 239 6.59 17.17 11.67
CA LEU A 239 5.32 17.64 11.11
C LEU A 239 4.43 18.14 12.24
N VAL A 240 3.81 19.29 12.02
CA VAL A 240 2.83 19.89 12.93
C VAL A 240 1.54 20.14 12.15
N SER A 241 0.41 19.82 12.76
CA SER A 241 -0.91 20.01 12.16
C SER A 241 -1.46 21.38 12.55
N ALA A 242 -2.02 22.11 11.57
CA ALA A 242 -2.62 23.42 11.81
C ALA A 242 -4.03 23.35 12.43
N ILE A 243 -4.67 22.18 12.45
CA ILE A 243 -6.09 22.05 12.79
C ILE A 243 -6.37 21.19 14.04
N ASP A 244 -5.49 20.24 14.34
CA ASP A 244 -5.63 19.28 15.44
C ASP A 244 -4.26 18.98 16.06
N ASN A 245 -4.21 18.75 17.38
CA ASN A 245 -2.99 18.30 18.03
C ASN A 245 -2.75 16.81 17.73
N VAL A 246 -1.85 16.51 16.80
CA VAL A 246 -1.53 15.16 16.36
C VAL A 246 -0.03 14.95 16.42
N ASP A 247 0.37 13.88 17.10
CA ASP A 247 1.76 13.41 17.10
C ASP A 247 2.00 12.56 15.84
N PHE A 248 2.70 13.12 14.86
CA PHE A 248 3.07 12.44 13.61
C PHE A 248 4.26 11.50 13.81
N ASN A 249 4.10 10.54 14.71
CA ASN A 249 5.09 9.53 15.01
C ASN A 249 4.97 8.28 14.11
N ALA A 250 5.90 7.34 14.27
CA ALA A 250 5.94 6.10 13.50
C ALA A 250 4.69 5.23 13.68
N GLU A 251 4.10 5.22 14.87
CA GLU A 251 2.88 4.47 15.18
C GLU A 251 1.67 5.05 14.44
N TRP A 252 1.49 6.38 14.50
CA TRP A 252 0.44 7.08 13.77
C TRP A 252 0.55 6.85 12.27
N PHE A 253 1.77 6.88 11.73
CA PHE A 253 2.02 6.60 10.32
C PHE A 253 1.63 5.17 9.93
N HIS A 254 2.07 4.17 10.71
CA HIS A 254 1.79 2.76 10.48
C HIS A 254 0.30 2.45 10.57
N GLU A 255 -0.38 2.92 11.62
CA GLU A 255 -1.83 2.78 11.81
C GLU A 255 -2.58 3.41 10.63
N THR A 256 -2.15 4.60 10.19
CA THR A 256 -2.80 5.28 9.06
C THR A 256 -2.68 4.46 7.78
N ARG A 257 -1.49 3.91 7.46
CA ARG A 257 -1.32 3.04 6.28
C ARG A 257 -2.16 1.78 6.35
N GLU A 258 -2.15 1.10 7.50
CA GLU A 258 -2.94 -0.11 7.71
C GLU A 258 -4.42 0.16 7.46
N LYS A 259 -4.97 1.24 8.04
CA LYS A 259 -6.37 1.61 7.86
C LYS A 259 -6.70 2.05 6.43
N ILE A 260 -5.80 2.70 5.71
CA ILE A 260 -6.00 3.00 4.28
C ILE A 260 -6.11 1.69 3.50
N HIS A 261 -5.22 0.72 3.71
CA HIS A 261 -5.24 -0.57 3.03
C HIS A 261 -6.49 -1.40 3.34
N GLU A 262 -6.95 -1.41 4.61
CA GLU A 262 -8.23 -2.01 4.98
C GLU A 262 -9.37 -1.44 4.11
N HIS A 263 -9.45 -0.11 3.97
CA HIS A 263 -10.48 0.53 3.14
C HIS A 263 -10.27 0.30 1.64
N LYS A 264 -9.03 0.23 1.15
CA LYS A 264 -8.74 -0.15 -0.25
C LYS A 264 -9.32 -1.54 -0.55
N ASN A 265 -9.14 -2.51 0.34
CA ASN A 265 -9.71 -3.85 0.18
C ASN A 265 -11.23 -3.85 0.21
N LYS A 266 -11.83 -3.08 1.12
CA LYS A 266 -13.30 -2.92 1.15
C LYS A 266 -13.82 -2.40 -0.20
N VAL A 267 -13.16 -1.41 -0.78
CA VAL A 267 -13.55 -0.86 -2.09
C VAL A 267 -13.31 -1.85 -3.23
N ARG A 268 -12.20 -2.60 -3.23
CA ARG A 268 -11.95 -3.67 -4.22
C ARG A 268 -13.03 -4.75 -4.17
N ASN A 269 -13.38 -5.22 -2.97
CA ASN A 269 -14.46 -6.19 -2.81
C ASN A 269 -15.79 -5.66 -3.34
N LEU A 270 -16.10 -4.36 -3.17
CA LEU A 270 -17.30 -3.74 -3.74
C LEU A 270 -17.26 -3.65 -5.27
N ILE A 271 -16.08 -3.40 -5.86
CA ILE A 271 -15.86 -3.41 -7.31
C ILE A 271 -16.17 -4.80 -7.87
N ASP A 272 -15.64 -5.85 -7.26
CA ASP A 272 -15.80 -7.24 -7.74
C ASP A 272 -17.25 -7.74 -7.64
N MET A 273 -18.05 -7.15 -6.74
CA MET A 273 -19.47 -7.47 -6.60
C MET A 273 -20.35 -6.93 -7.74
N ASN A 274 -19.83 -6.05 -8.60
CA ASN A 274 -20.55 -5.50 -9.76
C ASN A 274 -21.95 -4.94 -9.41
N LEU A 275 -22.09 -4.27 -8.26
CA LEU A 275 -23.37 -3.80 -7.71
C LEU A 275 -24.19 -2.94 -8.69
N TYR A 276 -23.52 -2.25 -9.61
CA TYR A 276 -24.15 -1.44 -10.64
C TYR A 276 -25.11 -2.24 -11.53
N GLN A 277 -24.89 -3.55 -11.74
CA GLN A 277 -25.77 -4.39 -12.55
C GLN A 277 -27.14 -4.58 -11.89
N VAL A 278 -27.21 -4.46 -10.57
CA VAL A 278 -28.44 -4.57 -9.78
C VAL A 278 -29.11 -3.20 -9.65
N VAL A 279 -28.31 -2.17 -9.36
CA VAL A 279 -28.80 -0.82 -9.12
C VAL A 279 -29.20 -0.11 -10.42
N ASN A 280 -28.54 -0.41 -11.53
CA ASN A 280 -28.81 0.14 -12.86
C ASN A 280 -28.67 -0.96 -13.95
N PRO A 281 -29.63 -1.89 -14.05
CA PRO A 281 -29.60 -3.02 -14.98
C PRO A 281 -29.56 -2.59 -16.45
#